data_AF-A0A1X6NEK1-F1
#
_entry.id   AF-A0A1X6NEK1-F1
#
_cell.length_a   1.000
_cell.length_b   1.000
_cell.length_c   1.000
_cell.angle_alpha   90.00
_cell.angle_beta   90.00
_cell.angle_gamma   90.00
#
_symmetry.space_group_name_H-M   'P 1'
#
loop_
_entity.id
_entity.type
_entity.pdbx_description
1 polymer ?
#
loop_
_entity_poly.entity_id
_entity_poly.type
_entity_poly.pdbx_seq_one_letter_code
_entity_poly.pdbx_strand_id
1 'polypeptide(L)'
;MFSLSPNKAQEGCDDNHPIHIPEVSRQDFERLLSLFYPDSAIQGDLTTAKEWTSVLALATKFQFLEYRELAITRLLQLASPIDRVLLARQFDVSPWLRPAYLELCKRDEALTLDEGMRLGMRYVIMLSEIRQSIRANKRPSLPDGNIIAFINQKLM
;
A
#
# COMPACT_ATOMS: atom_id res chain seq x y z
N MET A 1 -15.73 -31.21 -18.51
CA MET A 1 -16.94 -30.82 -17.76
C MET A 1 -16.66 -31.06 -16.29
N PHE A 2 -16.73 -30.03 -15.46
CA PHE A 2 -16.65 -30.20 -14.01
C PHE A 2 -18.08 -30.45 -13.49
N SER A 3 -18.39 -31.69 -13.14
CA SER A 3 -19.66 -32.01 -12.46
C SER A 3 -19.48 -31.87 -10.95
N LEU A 4 -20.37 -31.11 -10.33
CA LEU A 4 -20.42 -30.96 -8.88
C LEU A 4 -21.12 -32.18 -8.27
N SER A 5 -20.62 -32.66 -7.12
CA SER A 5 -21.15 -33.86 -6.46
C SER A 5 -22.53 -33.60 -5.85
N PRO A 6 -23.49 -34.53 -5.96
CA PRO A 6 -24.91 -34.23 -5.78
C PRO A 6 -25.43 -34.17 -4.33
N ASN A 7 -24.59 -34.00 -3.30
CA ASN A 7 -25.09 -34.29 -1.93
C ASN A 7 -24.44 -33.60 -0.73
N LYS A 8 -23.98 -32.37 -0.86
CA LYS A 8 -23.85 -31.44 0.29
C LYS A 8 -24.50 -30.14 -0.13
N ALA A 9 -25.19 -29.46 0.78
CA ALA A 9 -25.63 -28.09 0.55
C ALA A 9 -24.38 -27.28 0.18
N GLN A 10 -24.22 -27.08 -1.12
CA GLN A 10 -22.96 -26.71 -1.72
C GLN A 10 -22.95 -25.19 -1.78
N GLU A 11 -21.83 -24.65 -1.34
CA GLU A 11 -21.59 -23.21 -1.35
C GLU A 11 -21.83 -22.63 -2.75
N GLY A 12 -22.61 -21.55 -2.81
CA GLY A 12 -23.00 -20.87 -4.04
C GLY A 12 -24.20 -21.46 -4.78
N CYS A 13 -24.95 -22.41 -4.19
CA CYS A 13 -26.12 -23.00 -4.85
C CYS A 13 -27.43 -22.22 -4.70
N ASP A 14 -27.62 -21.50 -3.61
CA ASP A 14 -28.82 -20.68 -3.34
C ASP A 14 -28.52 -19.55 -2.34
N ASP A 15 -29.50 -18.67 -2.10
CA ASP A 15 -29.37 -17.51 -1.20
C ASP A 15 -29.09 -17.88 0.26
N ASN A 16 -29.45 -19.09 0.70
CA ASN A 16 -29.17 -19.60 2.05
C ASN A 16 -27.78 -20.25 2.16
N HIS A 17 -27.12 -20.48 1.02
CA HIS A 17 -25.78 -21.06 0.92
C HIS A 17 -24.86 -20.16 0.09
N PRO A 18 -24.59 -18.91 0.52
CA PRO A 18 -23.77 -17.97 -0.24
C PRO A 18 -22.31 -18.43 -0.33
N ILE A 19 -21.59 -17.90 -1.32
CA ILE A 19 -20.14 -18.06 -1.41
C ILE A 19 -19.47 -17.23 -0.31
N HIS A 20 -18.81 -17.90 0.63
CA HIS A 20 -18.02 -17.32 1.69
C HIS A 20 -16.60 -17.07 1.20
N ILE A 21 -16.23 -15.79 1.14
CA ILE A 21 -14.89 -15.36 0.79
C ILE A 21 -14.09 -15.17 2.09
N PRO A 22 -13.16 -16.08 2.44
CA PRO A 22 -12.42 -15.98 3.69
C PRO A 22 -11.54 -14.73 3.72
N GLU A 23 -11.41 -14.10 4.89
CA GLU A 23 -10.55 -12.95 5.15
C GLU A 23 -10.86 -11.72 4.28
N VAL A 24 -12.12 -11.58 3.84
CA VAL A 24 -12.58 -10.40 3.12
C VAL A 24 -13.74 -9.79 3.90
N SER A 25 -13.57 -8.53 4.32
CA SER A 25 -14.67 -7.82 4.95
C SER A 25 -15.70 -7.40 3.90
N ARG A 26 -16.98 -7.38 4.28
CA ARG A 26 -18.07 -6.87 3.43
C ARG A 26 -17.72 -5.52 2.82
N GLN A 27 -17.19 -4.61 3.64
CA GLN A 27 -16.88 -3.24 3.22
C GLN A 27 -15.76 -3.20 2.19
N ASP A 28 -14.72 -4.02 2.33
CA ASP A 28 -13.62 -4.06 1.36
C ASP A 28 -14.11 -4.63 0.02
N PHE A 29 -14.99 -5.63 0.07
CA PHE A 29 -15.59 -6.21 -1.13
C PHE A 29 -16.50 -5.21 -1.85
N GLU A 30 -17.34 -4.46 -1.13
CA GLU A 30 -18.16 -3.38 -1.69
C GLU A 30 -17.30 -2.32 -2.39
N ARG A 31 -16.15 -1.94 -1.82
CA ARG A 31 -15.19 -1.00 -2.45
C ARG A 31 -14.57 -1.57 -3.72
N LEU A 32 -14.31 -2.86 -3.78
CA LEU A 32 -13.84 -3.50 -5.01
C LEU A 32 -14.96 -3.49 -6.07
N LEU A 33 -16.18 -3.83 -5.67
CA LEU A 33 -17.34 -3.87 -6.56
C LEU A 33 -17.69 -2.51 -7.15
N SER A 34 -17.46 -1.41 -6.40
CA SER A 34 -17.68 -0.05 -6.91
C SER A 34 -16.78 0.32 -8.09
N LEU A 35 -15.73 -0.45 -8.37
CA LEU A 35 -14.91 -0.28 -9.58
C LEU A 35 -15.54 -0.93 -10.83
N PHE A 36 -16.41 -1.93 -10.63
CA PHE A 36 -17.13 -2.61 -11.69
C PHE A 36 -18.52 -2.01 -11.90
N TYR A 37 -19.14 -1.57 -10.79
CA TYR A 37 -20.50 -1.04 -10.73
C TYR A 37 -20.47 0.30 -9.99
N PRO A 38 -19.92 1.36 -10.61
CA PRO A 38 -19.79 2.65 -9.96
C PRO A 38 -21.15 3.35 -9.85
N ASP A 39 -21.39 3.97 -8.69
CA ASP A 39 -22.55 4.86 -8.50
C ASP A 39 -22.35 6.16 -9.29
N SER A 40 -21.11 6.66 -9.32
CA SER A 40 -20.73 7.82 -10.13
C SER A 40 -19.60 7.48 -11.10
N ALA A 41 -19.96 7.20 -12.36
CA ALA A 41 -18.98 6.89 -13.41
C ALA A 41 -17.98 8.03 -13.68
N ILE A 42 -18.33 9.28 -13.35
CA ILE A 42 -17.50 10.46 -13.61
C ILE A 42 -16.49 10.71 -12.49
N GLN A 43 -16.93 10.62 -11.23
CA GLN A 43 -16.08 10.96 -10.08
C GLN A 43 -15.35 9.74 -9.52
N GLY A 44 -15.94 8.56 -9.69
CA GLY A 44 -15.53 7.35 -8.98
C GLY A 44 -15.92 7.42 -7.49
N ASP A 45 -16.12 6.25 -6.89
CA ASP A 45 -16.68 6.17 -5.54
C ASP A 45 -15.62 6.16 -4.43
N LEU A 46 -14.33 6.01 -4.79
CA LEU A 46 -13.21 5.87 -3.85
C LEU A 46 -12.30 7.10 -3.87
N THR A 47 -12.12 7.74 -2.73
CA THR A 47 -11.40 9.02 -2.62
C THR A 47 -10.25 9.00 -1.61
N THR A 48 -10.21 8.01 -0.70
CA THR A 48 -9.26 7.97 0.41
C THR A 48 -8.19 6.90 0.24
N ALA A 49 -7.01 7.10 0.86
CA ALA A 49 -5.95 6.09 0.86
C ALA A 49 -6.39 4.75 1.48
N LYS A 50 -7.25 4.80 2.50
CA LYS A 50 -7.81 3.60 3.15
C LYS A 50 -8.65 2.78 2.18
N GLU A 51 -9.53 3.43 1.42
CA GLU A 51 -10.36 2.77 0.40
C GLU A 51 -9.52 2.13 -0.69
N TRP A 52 -8.54 2.86 -1.22
CA TRP A 52 -7.65 2.32 -2.25
C TRP A 52 -6.73 1.22 -1.74
N THR A 53 -6.41 1.19 -0.44
CA THR A 53 -5.69 0.09 0.20
C THR A 53 -6.54 -1.19 0.24
N SER A 54 -7.85 -1.07 0.53
CA SER A 54 -8.78 -2.20 0.44
C SER A 54 -8.81 -2.79 -0.97
N VAL A 55 -8.89 -1.92 -1.99
CA VAL A 55 -8.84 -2.35 -3.39
C VAL A 55 -7.53 -3.04 -3.70
N LEU A 56 -6.39 -2.45 -3.32
CA LEU A 56 -5.07 -3.05 -3.57
C LEU A 56 -4.97 -4.46 -2.96
N ALA A 57 -5.48 -4.64 -1.73
CA ALA A 57 -5.48 -5.92 -1.05
C ALA A 57 -6.30 -6.98 -1.80
N LEU A 58 -7.55 -6.65 -2.17
CA LEU A 58 -8.42 -7.61 -2.85
C LEU A 58 -8.03 -7.84 -4.31
N ALA A 59 -7.60 -6.79 -5.03
CA ALA A 59 -7.11 -6.94 -6.39
C ALA A 59 -5.86 -7.83 -6.45
N THR A 60 -4.98 -7.73 -5.45
CA THR A 60 -3.84 -8.65 -5.31
C THR A 60 -4.31 -10.07 -4.99
N LYS A 61 -5.23 -10.24 -4.04
CA LYS A 61 -5.77 -11.56 -3.65
C LYS A 61 -6.47 -12.29 -4.80
N PHE A 62 -7.27 -11.58 -5.60
CA PHE A 62 -8.01 -12.14 -6.73
C PHE A 62 -7.25 -12.06 -8.06
N GLN A 63 -6.00 -11.60 -8.05
CA GLN A 63 -5.14 -11.48 -9.25
C GLN A 63 -5.73 -10.57 -10.34
N PHE A 64 -6.46 -9.54 -9.94
CA PHE A 64 -6.98 -8.50 -10.82
C PHE A 64 -5.89 -7.48 -11.13
N LEU A 65 -5.02 -7.82 -12.08
CA LEU A 65 -3.80 -7.05 -12.37
C LEU A 65 -4.07 -5.59 -12.74
N GLU A 66 -5.06 -5.32 -13.59
CA GLU A 66 -5.40 -3.94 -14.00
C GLU A 66 -5.86 -3.08 -12.82
N TYR A 67 -6.73 -3.63 -11.97
CA TYR A 67 -7.22 -2.94 -10.77
C TYR A 67 -6.15 -2.78 -9.70
N ARG A 68 -5.20 -3.73 -9.61
CA ARG A 68 -4.01 -3.62 -8.77
C ARG A 68 -3.15 -2.43 -9.21
N GLU A 69 -2.84 -2.31 -10.49
CA GLU A 69 -2.06 -1.18 -11.02
C GLU A 69 -2.77 0.17 -10.88
N LEU A 70 -4.10 0.18 -11.04
CA LEU A 70 -4.93 1.35 -10.76
C LEU A 70 -4.82 1.78 -9.28
N ALA A 71 -4.96 0.83 -8.36
CA ALA A 71 -4.87 1.09 -6.92
C ALA A 71 -3.48 1.60 -6.52
N ILE A 72 -2.42 1.01 -7.08
CA ILE A 72 -1.04 1.50 -6.94
C ILE A 72 -0.96 2.97 -7.38
N THR A 73 -1.42 3.29 -8.59
CA THR A 73 -1.35 4.66 -9.12
C THR A 73 -2.08 5.67 -8.23
N ARG A 74 -3.26 5.30 -7.70
CA ARG A 74 -4.07 6.16 -6.82
C ARG A 74 -3.43 6.34 -5.44
N LEU A 75 -2.93 5.25 -4.85
CA LEU A 75 -2.25 5.28 -3.56
C LEU A 75 -0.94 6.08 -3.61
N LEU A 76 -0.23 6.09 -4.75
CA LEU A 76 0.94 6.93 -4.88
C LEU A 76 0.62 8.42 -4.64
N GLN A 77 -0.58 8.89 -4.99
CA GLN A 77 -1.01 10.28 -4.77
C GLN A 77 -1.59 10.51 -3.37
N LEU A 78 -2.29 9.52 -2.81
CA LEU A 78 -3.08 9.68 -1.59
C LEU A 78 -2.36 9.24 -0.31
N ALA A 79 -1.46 8.25 -0.41
CA ALA A 79 -0.83 7.65 0.75
C ALA A 79 0.32 8.50 1.29
N SER A 80 0.45 8.56 2.62
CA SER A 80 1.60 9.20 3.27
C SER A 80 2.89 8.45 2.93
N PRO A 81 4.08 9.07 3.09
CA PRO A 81 5.35 8.39 2.82
C PRO A 81 5.54 7.13 3.66
N ILE A 82 5.04 7.13 4.90
CA ILE A 82 5.05 5.96 5.79
C ILE A 82 4.14 4.87 5.23
N ASP A 83 2.91 5.21 4.87
CA ASP A 83 1.97 4.26 4.29
C ASP A 83 2.51 3.66 3.00
N ARG A 84 3.15 4.47 2.13
CA ARG A 84 3.82 3.97 0.93
C ARG A 84 4.89 2.94 1.26
N VAL A 85 5.72 3.15 2.28
CA VAL A 85 6.73 2.15 2.69
C VAL A 85 6.06 0.86 3.14
N LEU A 86 5.02 0.95 3.97
CA LEU A 86 4.35 -0.23 4.52
C LEU A 86 3.61 -1.01 3.44
N LEU A 87 2.84 -0.32 2.60
CA LEU A 87 2.10 -0.91 1.49
C LEU A 87 3.05 -1.51 0.44
N ALA A 88 4.17 -0.84 0.17
CA ALA A 88 5.17 -1.36 -0.76
C ALA A 88 5.79 -2.67 -0.28
N ARG A 89 6.05 -2.82 1.02
CA ARG A 89 6.52 -4.08 1.60
C ARG A 89 5.44 -5.14 1.61
N GLN A 90 4.20 -4.76 1.92
CA GLN A 90 3.07 -5.69 2.05
C GLN A 90 2.62 -6.26 0.69
N PHE A 91 2.62 -5.45 -0.37
CA PHE A 91 2.08 -5.80 -1.69
C PHE A 91 3.15 -5.92 -2.78
N ASP A 92 4.42 -5.93 -2.38
CA ASP A 92 5.60 -5.98 -3.27
C ASP A 92 5.57 -4.88 -4.35
N VAL A 93 5.49 -3.63 -3.90
CA VAL A 93 5.56 -2.43 -4.75
C VAL A 93 6.91 -1.75 -4.54
N SER A 94 7.97 -2.52 -4.81
CA SER A 94 9.38 -2.11 -4.64
C SER A 94 9.74 -0.70 -5.15
N PRO A 95 9.20 -0.20 -6.29
CA PRO A 95 9.51 1.15 -6.78
C PRO A 95 9.18 2.30 -5.82
N TRP A 96 8.29 2.10 -4.85
CA TRP A 96 7.89 3.14 -3.89
C TRP A 96 8.87 3.31 -2.73
N LEU A 97 9.63 2.27 -2.38
CA LEU A 97 10.46 2.26 -1.17
C LEU A 97 11.48 3.39 -1.20
N ARG A 98 12.24 3.51 -2.31
CA ARG A 98 13.30 4.51 -2.44
C ARG A 98 12.76 5.95 -2.40
N PRO A 99 11.77 6.34 -3.22
CA PRO A 99 11.17 7.67 -3.13
C PRO A 99 10.61 7.98 -1.74
N ALA A 100 9.92 7.01 -1.12
CA ALA A 100 9.32 7.22 0.20
C ALA A 100 10.37 7.41 1.31
N TYR A 101 11.45 6.63 1.31
CA TYR A 101 12.56 6.86 2.25
C TYR A 101 13.25 8.20 2.01
N LEU A 102 13.43 8.61 0.75
CA LEU A 102 14.02 9.90 0.42
C LEU A 102 13.16 11.05 0.97
N GLU A 103 11.84 10.98 0.77
CA GLU A 103 10.89 11.95 1.29
C GLU A 103 10.93 12.00 2.83
N LEU A 104 10.94 10.83 3.49
CA LEU A 104 11.09 10.72 4.94
C LEU A 104 12.43 11.26 5.45
N CYS A 105 13.51 11.18 4.67
CA CYS A 105 14.81 11.73 5.04
C CYS A 105 14.86 13.25 4.85
N LYS A 106 14.15 13.79 3.86
CA LYS A 106 14.17 15.21 3.51
C LYS A 106 13.21 16.07 4.32
N ARG A 107 12.08 15.53 4.82
CA ARG A 107 11.11 16.36 5.56
C ARG A 107 11.71 16.97 6.83
N ASP A 108 11.21 18.13 7.22
CA ASP A 108 11.72 18.83 8.40
C ASP A 108 11.25 18.19 9.71
N GLU A 109 10.06 17.60 9.71
CA GLU A 109 9.47 16.95 10.88
C GLU A 109 10.20 15.66 11.24
N ALA A 110 10.38 15.43 12.54
CA ALA A 110 10.86 14.13 13.03
C ALA A 110 9.81 13.04 12.80
N LEU A 111 10.26 11.78 12.79
CA LEU A 111 9.34 10.63 12.85
C LEU A 111 8.55 10.72 14.16
N THR A 112 7.23 10.59 14.06
CA THR A 112 6.38 10.48 15.24
C THR A 112 6.54 9.09 15.88
N LEU A 113 6.10 8.95 17.14
CA LEU A 113 6.13 7.65 17.82
C LEU A 113 5.31 6.60 17.06
N ASP A 114 4.14 6.97 16.55
CA ASP A 114 3.28 6.08 15.76
C ASP A 114 3.98 5.62 14.47
N GLU A 115 4.53 6.56 13.71
CA GLU A 115 5.28 6.23 12.49
C GLU A 115 6.48 5.31 12.79
N GLY A 116 7.18 5.58 13.90
CA GLY A 116 8.31 4.78 14.35
C GLY A 116 7.93 3.35 14.73
N MET A 117 6.81 3.18 15.45
CA MET A 117 6.27 1.86 15.79
C MET A 117 5.90 1.07 14.53
N ARG A 118 5.27 1.73 13.56
CA ARG A 118 4.82 1.10 12.30
C ARG A 118 5.98 0.71 11.39
N LEU A 119 7.01 1.55 11.28
CA LEU A 119 8.20 1.27 10.45
C LEU A 119 9.10 0.17 11.02
N GLY A 120 9.14 0.06 12.35
CA GLY A 120 10.02 -0.83 13.09
C GLY A 120 11.38 -0.20 13.43
N MET A 121 11.93 -0.58 14.58
CA MET A 121 13.12 0.03 15.20
C MET A 121 14.32 0.13 14.25
N ARG A 122 14.63 -0.94 13.49
CA ARG A 122 15.75 -0.97 12.54
C ARG A 122 15.70 0.19 11.55
N TYR A 123 14.53 0.41 10.94
CA TYR A 123 14.34 1.43 9.93
C TYR A 123 14.35 2.84 10.54
N VAL A 124 13.80 2.99 11.74
CA VAL A 124 13.86 4.27 12.48
C VAL A 124 15.30 4.69 12.77
N ILE A 125 16.13 3.78 13.28
CA ILE A 125 17.55 4.05 13.55
C ILE A 125 18.27 4.50 12.28
N MET A 126 18.06 3.75 11.20
CA MET A 126 18.72 3.99 9.92
C MET A 126 18.28 5.29 9.25
N LEU A 127 16.97 5.59 9.25
CA LEU A 127 16.44 6.87 8.78
C LEU A 127 16.96 8.03 9.64
N SER A 128 17.02 7.86 10.96
CA SER A 128 17.57 8.87 11.86
C SER A 128 19.03 9.17 11.56
N GLU A 129 19.85 8.13 11.33
CA GLU A 129 21.27 8.29 10.97
C GLU A 129 21.44 9.04 9.64
N ILE A 130 20.65 8.69 8.63
CA ILE A 130 20.66 9.39 7.32
C ILE A 130 20.21 10.84 7.49
N ARG A 131 19.15 11.09 8.26
CA ARG A 131 18.66 12.46 8.53
C ARG A 131 19.71 13.30 9.27
N GLN A 132 20.39 12.72 10.25
CA GLN A 132 21.45 13.39 10.99
C GLN A 132 22.65 13.71 10.11
N SER A 133 23.07 12.81 9.23
CA SER A 133 24.19 13.07 8.31
C SER A 133 23.87 14.18 7.30
N ILE A 134 22.62 14.25 6.81
CA ILE A 134 22.14 15.34 5.96
C ILE A 134 22.19 16.67 6.72
N ARG A 135 21.74 16.71 7.97
CA ARG A 135 21.64 17.94 8.79
C ARG A 135 22.97 18.41 9.36
N ALA A 136 23.88 17.49 9.71
CA ALA A 136 25.21 17.81 10.22
C ALA A 136 26.08 18.50 9.16
N ASN A 137 25.87 18.17 7.87
CA ASN A 137 26.46 18.84 6.72
C ASN A 137 25.73 20.16 6.37
N LYS A 138 25.60 21.10 7.32
CA LYS A 138 24.72 22.31 7.34
C LYS A 138 24.57 23.20 6.09
N ARG A 139 25.26 22.96 4.97
CA ARG A 139 24.92 23.25 3.56
C ARG A 139 26.07 22.72 2.70
N PRO A 140 25.89 21.56 2.05
CA PRO A 140 25.85 21.56 0.60
C PRO A 140 24.55 20.91 0.16
N SER A 141 23.98 21.38 -0.94
CA SER A 141 22.96 20.65 -1.69
C SER A 141 23.56 19.29 -2.08
N LEU A 142 23.44 18.28 -1.23
CA LEU A 142 23.78 16.91 -1.63
C LEU A 142 22.77 16.57 -2.73
N PRO A 143 23.22 16.37 -3.98
CA PRO A 143 22.31 16.01 -5.06
C PRO A 143 21.58 14.73 -4.65
N ASP A 144 20.31 14.62 -5.02
CA ASP A 144 19.43 13.51 -4.64
C ASP A 144 20.06 12.13 -4.86
N GLY A 145 20.94 12.01 -5.85
CA GLY A 145 21.75 10.81 -6.12
C GLY A 145 22.60 10.33 -4.93
N ASN A 146 23.18 11.23 -4.13
CA ASN A 146 24.00 10.86 -2.99
C ASN A 146 23.14 10.31 -1.85
N ILE A 147 21.98 10.91 -1.58
CA ILE A 147 21.05 10.43 -0.55
C ILE A 147 20.48 9.07 -0.98
N ILE A 148 20.13 8.92 -2.26
CA ILE A 148 19.65 7.66 -2.82
C ILE A 148 20.72 6.56 -2.71
N ALA A 149 22.00 6.86 -2.92
CA ALA A 149 23.08 5.90 -2.76
C ALA A 149 23.18 5.40 -1.30
N PHE A 150 23.09 6.30 -0.31
CA PHE A 150 23.05 5.92 1.10
C PHE A 150 21.81 5.10 1.47
N ILE A 151 20.65 5.45 0.92
CA ILE A 151 19.42 4.67 1.09
C ILE A 151 19.62 3.25 0.54
N ASN A 152 20.17 3.09 -0.66
CA ASN A 152 20.40 1.77 -1.25
C ASN A 152 21.44 0.94 -0.47
N GLN A 153 22.45 1.57 0.13
CA GLN A 153 23.47 0.86 0.90
C GLN A 153 22.93 0.31 2.22
N LYS A 154 21.95 0.98 2.81
CA LYS A 154 21.49 0.70 4.18
C LYS A 154 20.10 0.07 4.24
N LEU A 155 19.17 0.58 3.45
CA LEU A 155 17.73 0.28 3.54
C LEU A 155 17.22 -0.74 2.51
N MET A 156 18.01 -1.05 1.48
CA MET A 156 17.79 -2.16 0.54
C MET A 156 18.77 -3.28 0.82
#